data_AF-A0A3D3ZX62-F1
#
_entry.id   AF-A0A3D3ZX62-F1
#
_cell.length_a   1.000
_cell.length_b   1.000
_cell.length_c   1.000
_cell.angle_alpha   90.00
_cell.angle_beta   90.00
_cell.angle_gamma   90.00
#
_symmetry.space_group_name_H-M   'P 1'
#
loop_
_entity.id
_entity.type
_entity.pdbx_description
1 polymer ?
#
loop_
_entity_poly.entity_id
_entity_poly.type
_entity_poly.pdbx_seq_one_letter_code
_entity_poly.pdbx_strand_id
1 'polypeptide(L)'
;FAAADWSPRPAMFSYDATFENCKANPDTGNLAASCEGEITGAYVLKRAVAWAAFKCFPESFATCALPFEDEGLPAIAARIAVDAGCDATNVLDLPEDEPLPADHCISIASDIMIDEGVVPLNTDVSCGIHWIECGDITLINASFWADQVDRITQNDPEFANDLQTRNREDCAQEAREIGNRAVLRDGLICEAERSAALWSDLTVQSSQDQ
;
A
#
# COMPACT_ATOMS: atom_id res chain seq x y z
N PHE A 1 21.21 -21.05 -5.40
CA PHE A 1 20.72 -19.91 -6.21
C PHE A 1 19.23 -19.82 -5.96
N ALA A 2 18.78 -18.96 -5.03
CA ALA A 2 17.36 -18.65 -4.76
C ALA A 2 17.21 -17.47 -3.77
N ALA A 3 18.15 -17.29 -2.84
CA ALA A 3 18.09 -16.23 -1.82
C ALA A 3 18.60 -14.85 -2.26
N ALA A 4 19.17 -14.73 -3.47
CA ALA A 4 19.75 -13.47 -3.96
C ALA A 4 18.78 -12.61 -4.79
N ASP A 5 17.62 -13.16 -5.17
CA ASP A 5 16.66 -12.52 -6.08
C ASP A 5 15.30 -12.23 -5.45
N TRP A 6 15.04 -12.71 -4.22
CA TRP A 6 13.80 -12.37 -3.52
C TRP A 6 13.86 -10.90 -3.10
N SER A 7 12.71 -10.20 -3.18
CA SER A 7 12.47 -8.82 -2.75
C SER A 7 10.99 -8.73 -2.39
N PRO A 8 10.58 -8.10 -1.27
CA PRO A 8 9.17 -8.00 -1.00
C PRO A 8 8.59 -6.99 -2.00
N ARG A 9 7.39 -7.26 -2.49
CA ARG A 9 6.68 -6.37 -3.43
C ARG A 9 5.62 -5.58 -2.68
N PRO A 10 5.27 -4.37 -3.13
CA PRO A 10 4.13 -3.66 -2.55
C PRO A 10 2.84 -4.50 -2.51
N ALA A 11 2.60 -5.31 -3.54
CA ALA A 11 1.43 -6.19 -3.64
C ALA A 11 1.36 -7.30 -2.56
N MET A 12 2.49 -7.64 -1.93
CA MET A 12 2.51 -8.63 -0.84
C MET A 12 1.83 -8.14 0.44
N PHE A 13 1.44 -6.87 0.51
CA PHE A 13 0.92 -6.29 1.74
C PHE A 13 -0.48 -5.71 1.55
N SER A 14 -1.31 -5.81 2.58
CA SER A 14 -2.54 -5.01 2.65
C SER A 14 -2.22 -3.62 3.21
N TYR A 15 -2.93 -2.63 2.69
CA TYR A 15 -2.91 -1.23 3.13
C TYR A 15 -4.31 -0.74 3.48
N ASP A 16 -5.29 -1.63 3.64
CA ASP A 16 -6.69 -1.24 3.88
C ASP A 16 -6.79 -0.34 5.11
N ALA A 17 -6.15 -0.70 6.21
CA ALA A 17 -6.12 0.12 7.44
C ALA A 17 -5.43 1.48 7.23
N THR A 18 -4.31 1.51 6.50
CA THR A 18 -3.63 2.77 6.13
C THR A 18 -4.55 3.65 5.28
N PHE A 19 -5.27 3.06 4.32
CA PHE A 19 -6.16 3.76 3.42
C PHE A 19 -7.44 4.26 4.12
N GLU A 20 -7.97 3.52 5.10
CA GLU A 20 -9.08 4.01 5.95
C GLU A 20 -8.73 5.33 6.64
N ASN A 21 -7.47 5.53 7.06
CA ASN A 21 -7.03 6.80 7.62
C ASN A 21 -7.06 7.94 6.60
N CYS A 22 -6.73 7.67 5.32
CA CYS A 22 -6.82 8.67 4.25
C CYS A 22 -8.25 9.20 4.11
N LYS A 23 -9.26 8.32 4.26
CA LYS A 23 -10.68 8.69 4.14
C LYS A 23 -11.21 9.46 5.34
N ALA A 24 -10.51 9.47 6.48
CA ALA A 24 -11.01 10.10 7.69
C ALA A 24 -11.22 11.62 7.55
N ASN A 25 -10.58 12.27 6.57
CA ASN A 25 -10.72 13.69 6.30
C ASN A 25 -10.87 13.97 4.79
N PRO A 26 -12.10 13.92 4.24
CA PRO A 26 -12.35 14.07 2.80
C PRO A 26 -11.99 15.44 2.25
N ASP A 27 -11.95 16.48 3.09
CA ASP A 27 -11.65 17.87 2.67
C ASP A 27 -10.14 18.17 2.60
N THR A 28 -9.29 17.17 2.85
CA THR A 28 -7.83 17.31 2.76
C THR A 28 -7.43 17.68 1.33
N GLY A 29 -6.78 18.82 1.16
CA GLY A 29 -6.19 19.18 -0.14
C GLY A 29 -5.12 18.16 -0.56
N ASN A 30 -5.09 17.81 -1.84
CA ASN A 30 -4.20 16.78 -2.40
C ASN A 30 -4.40 15.37 -1.80
N LEU A 31 -5.65 15.02 -1.47
CA LEU A 31 -6.04 13.75 -0.83
C LEU A 31 -5.35 12.51 -1.41
N ALA A 32 -5.32 12.36 -2.74
CA ALA A 32 -4.68 11.22 -3.41
C ALA A 32 -3.16 11.17 -3.17
N ALA A 33 -2.47 12.31 -3.27
CA ALA A 33 -1.02 12.40 -3.09
C ALA A 33 -0.62 12.22 -1.63
N SER A 34 -1.39 12.78 -0.68
CA SER A 34 -1.21 12.52 0.74
C SER A 34 -1.37 11.04 1.05
N CYS A 35 -2.38 10.37 0.47
CA CYS A 35 -2.58 8.95 0.68
C CYS A 35 -1.49 8.07 0.05
N GLU A 36 -0.98 8.43 -1.14
CA GLU A 36 0.19 7.76 -1.74
C GLU A 36 1.40 7.82 -0.79
N GLY A 37 1.59 8.95 -0.09
CA GLY A 37 2.63 9.11 0.92
C GLY A 37 2.46 8.16 2.11
N GLU A 38 1.25 8.04 2.65
CA GLU A 38 0.94 7.12 3.75
C GLU A 38 1.15 5.66 3.35
N ILE A 39 0.66 5.26 2.16
CA ILE A 39 0.86 3.91 1.61
C ILE A 39 2.36 3.63 1.40
N THR A 40 3.12 4.61 0.90
CA THR A 40 4.58 4.49 0.72
C THR A 40 5.28 4.28 2.06
N GLY A 41 4.93 5.06 3.09
CA GLY A 41 5.48 4.91 4.43
C GLY A 41 5.18 3.54 5.04
N ALA A 42 3.93 3.09 4.92
CA ALA A 42 3.52 1.75 5.35
C ALA A 42 4.29 0.65 4.60
N TYR A 43 4.46 0.77 3.28
CA TYR A 43 5.23 -0.18 2.48
C TYR A 43 6.69 -0.27 2.93
N VAL A 44 7.34 0.87 3.15
CA VAL A 44 8.74 0.93 3.62
C VAL A 44 8.91 0.15 4.92
N LEU A 45 7.99 0.32 5.87
CA LEU A 45 8.01 -0.41 7.15
C LEU A 45 7.71 -1.90 6.96
N LYS A 46 6.68 -2.26 6.19
CA LYS A 46 6.31 -3.66 5.91
C LYS A 46 7.43 -4.41 5.19
N ARG A 47 8.08 -3.78 4.22
CA ARG A 47 9.29 -4.29 3.54
C ARG A 47 10.43 -4.56 4.52
N ALA A 48 10.71 -3.63 5.42
CA ALA A 48 11.79 -3.78 6.40
C ALA A 48 11.52 -4.96 7.35
N VAL A 49 10.26 -5.12 7.81
CA VAL A 49 9.85 -6.28 8.63
C VAL A 49 10.00 -7.59 7.86
N ALA A 50 9.58 -7.63 6.60
CA ALA A 50 9.74 -8.82 5.75
C ALA A 50 11.22 -9.15 5.49
N TRP A 51 12.07 -8.13 5.37
CA TRP A 51 13.53 -8.28 5.24
C TRP A 51 14.16 -8.87 6.49
N ALA A 52 13.79 -8.36 7.66
CA ALA A 52 14.20 -8.93 8.94
C ALA A 52 13.74 -10.39 9.05
N ALA A 53 12.48 -10.69 8.70
CA ALA A 53 11.93 -12.05 8.72
C ALA A 53 12.73 -13.02 7.85
N PHE A 54 13.07 -12.62 6.63
CA PHE A 54 13.88 -13.42 5.71
C PHE A 54 15.28 -13.69 6.23
N LYS A 55 15.95 -12.67 6.77
CA LYS A 55 17.28 -12.81 7.38
C LYS A 55 17.25 -13.69 8.64
N CYS A 56 16.10 -13.79 9.29
CA CYS A 56 15.92 -14.64 10.46
C CYS A 56 15.81 -16.13 10.13
N PHE A 57 15.42 -16.51 8.92
CA PHE A 57 15.28 -17.93 8.57
C PHE A 57 16.64 -18.66 8.60
N PRO A 58 16.75 -19.86 9.23
CA PRO A 58 15.68 -20.72 9.73
C PRO A 58 15.34 -20.56 11.24
N GLU A 59 15.86 -19.53 11.90
CA GLU A 59 15.52 -19.23 13.29
C GLU A 59 14.09 -18.69 13.42
N SER A 60 13.55 -18.68 14.64
CA SER A 60 12.20 -18.16 14.89
C SER A 60 12.18 -16.64 14.76
N PHE A 61 11.15 -16.13 14.08
CA PHE A 61 10.79 -14.71 14.00
C PHE A 61 10.75 -14.03 15.38
N ALA A 62 10.33 -14.73 16.44
CA ALA A 62 10.22 -14.18 17.80
C ALA A 62 11.56 -14.01 18.53
N THR A 63 12.57 -14.82 18.19
CA THR A 63 13.84 -14.87 18.93
C THR A 63 14.98 -14.18 18.20
N CYS A 64 14.74 -13.77 16.96
CA CYS A 64 15.75 -13.26 16.06
C CYS A 64 15.79 -11.73 16.08
N ALA A 65 16.39 -11.15 17.13
CA ALA A 65 16.40 -9.71 17.34
C ALA A 65 17.32 -8.94 16.37
N LEU A 66 18.51 -9.48 16.08
CA LEU A 66 19.56 -8.76 15.35
C LEU A 66 19.10 -8.27 13.96
N PRO A 67 18.43 -9.08 13.12
CA PRO A 67 17.96 -8.59 11.82
C PRO A 67 16.89 -7.50 11.88
N PHE A 68 16.11 -7.42 12.97
CA PHE A 68 15.20 -6.29 13.18
C PHE A 68 15.99 -5.03 13.56
N GLU A 69 16.94 -5.16 14.48
CA GLU A 69 17.80 -4.05 14.91
C GLU A 69 18.61 -3.47 13.74
N ASP A 70 19.10 -4.31 12.83
CA ASP A 70 19.81 -3.90 11.61
C ASP A 70 18.94 -3.08 10.64
N GLU A 71 17.61 -3.20 10.72
CA GLU A 71 16.64 -2.40 9.95
C GLU A 71 16.09 -1.22 10.78
N GLY A 72 16.53 -1.05 12.03
CA GLY A 72 16.03 -0.03 12.98
C GLY A 72 14.69 -0.37 13.63
N LEU A 73 14.28 -1.63 13.58
CA LEU A 73 12.96 -2.08 14.01
C LEU A 73 13.00 -2.64 15.44
N PRO A 74 11.95 -2.39 16.25
CA PRO A 74 11.87 -2.94 17.60
C PRO A 74 11.46 -4.43 17.55
N ALA A 75 12.39 -5.34 17.87
CA ALA A 75 12.15 -6.78 17.87
C ALA A 75 10.99 -7.25 18.78
N ILE A 76 10.56 -6.42 19.74
CA ILE A 76 9.44 -6.73 20.62
C ILE A 76 8.11 -6.93 19.86
N ALA A 77 7.88 -6.22 18.75
CA ALA A 77 6.66 -6.40 17.96
C ALA A 77 6.62 -7.79 17.31
N ALA A 78 7.77 -8.32 16.88
CA ALA A 78 7.88 -9.67 16.34
C ALA A 78 7.52 -10.74 17.38
N ARG A 79 7.97 -10.53 18.63
CA ARG A 79 7.62 -11.39 19.75
C ARG A 79 6.13 -11.31 20.10
N ILE A 80 5.56 -10.12 20.14
CA ILE A 80 4.11 -9.93 20.40
C ILE A 80 3.28 -10.66 19.36
N ALA A 81 3.63 -10.55 18.07
CA ALA A 81 2.93 -11.24 16.99
C ALA A 81 2.93 -12.76 17.22
N VAL A 82 4.09 -13.35 17.51
CA VAL A 82 4.22 -14.80 17.73
C VAL A 82 3.52 -15.25 19.02
N ASP A 83 3.62 -14.47 20.10
CA ASP A 83 2.92 -14.75 21.36
C ASP A 83 1.38 -14.69 21.17
N ALA A 84 0.89 -13.94 20.18
CA ALA A 84 -0.51 -13.92 19.76
C ALA A 84 -0.93 -15.11 18.87
N GLY A 85 0.02 -15.96 18.47
CA GLY A 85 -0.25 -17.15 17.65
C GLY A 85 -0.35 -16.90 16.15
N CYS A 86 0.36 -15.89 15.64
CA CYS A 86 0.41 -15.60 14.20
C CYS A 86 0.93 -16.77 13.36
N ASP A 87 0.55 -16.80 12.08
CA ASP A 87 1.14 -17.70 11.10
C ASP A 87 2.58 -17.28 10.79
N ALA A 88 3.52 -18.19 11.05
CA ALA A 88 4.96 -18.01 10.85
C ALA A 88 5.48 -18.76 9.61
N THR A 89 4.60 -18.99 8.62
CA THR A 89 4.99 -19.52 7.31
C THR A 89 6.19 -18.74 6.76
N ASN A 90 7.15 -19.47 6.21
CA ASN A 90 8.38 -18.86 5.72
C ASN A 90 8.06 -17.91 4.56
N VAL A 91 8.64 -16.72 4.60
CA VAL A 91 8.41 -15.68 3.60
C VAL A 91 8.81 -16.08 2.18
N LEU A 92 9.73 -17.03 2.04
CA LEU A 92 10.11 -17.62 0.74
C LEU A 92 9.05 -18.54 0.14
N ASP A 93 8.07 -18.97 0.94
CA ASP A 93 6.96 -19.83 0.51
C ASP A 93 5.67 -19.01 0.27
N LEU A 94 5.71 -17.69 0.47
CA LEU A 94 4.56 -16.79 0.34
C LEU A 94 4.40 -16.27 -1.10
N PRO A 95 3.16 -15.96 -1.54
CA PRO A 95 2.92 -15.38 -2.84
C PRO A 95 3.49 -13.95 -2.94
N GLU A 96 4.10 -13.61 -4.07
CA GLU A 96 4.67 -12.27 -4.31
C GLU A 96 3.64 -11.25 -4.82
N ASP A 97 2.52 -11.73 -5.37
CA ASP A 97 1.51 -10.91 -6.06
C ASP A 97 0.17 -10.81 -5.28
N GLU A 98 0.10 -11.37 -4.08
CA GLU A 98 -1.09 -11.35 -3.24
C GLU A 98 -0.75 -10.90 -1.82
N PRO A 99 -1.62 -10.11 -1.16
CA PRO A 99 -1.40 -9.69 0.22
C PRO A 99 -1.23 -10.89 1.16
N LEU A 100 -0.27 -10.78 2.07
CA LEU A 100 -0.14 -11.73 3.18
C LEU A 100 -1.42 -11.77 4.00
N PRO A 101 -1.79 -12.94 4.54
CA PRO A 101 -2.89 -13.05 5.50
C PRO A 101 -2.72 -12.06 6.66
N ALA A 102 -3.83 -11.50 7.14
CA ALA A 102 -3.82 -10.55 8.26
C ALA A 102 -3.27 -11.17 9.56
N ASP A 103 -3.38 -12.49 9.71
CA ASP A 103 -2.86 -13.25 10.84
C ASP A 103 -1.40 -13.71 10.67
N HIS A 104 -0.74 -13.36 9.56
CA HIS A 104 0.67 -13.66 9.35
C HIS A 104 1.56 -12.80 10.26
N CYS A 105 2.67 -13.36 10.76
CA CYS A 105 3.55 -12.69 11.71
C CYS A 105 4.15 -11.38 11.19
N ILE A 106 4.45 -11.32 9.88
CA ILE A 106 4.90 -10.09 9.22
C ILE A 106 3.79 -9.03 9.27
N SER A 107 2.55 -9.38 8.91
CA SER A 107 1.40 -8.46 8.91
C SER A 107 1.17 -7.86 10.30
N ILE A 108 1.02 -8.72 11.32
CA ILE A 108 0.75 -8.27 12.70
C ILE A 108 1.90 -7.43 13.25
N ALA A 109 3.16 -7.87 13.07
CA ALA A 109 4.30 -7.12 13.59
C ALA A 109 4.43 -5.76 12.89
N SER A 110 4.19 -5.70 11.58
CA SER A 110 4.15 -4.43 10.86
C SER A 110 3.04 -3.52 11.34
N ASP A 111 1.83 -4.02 11.57
CA ASP A 111 0.70 -3.21 12.01
C ASP A 111 0.95 -2.61 13.40
N ILE A 112 1.48 -3.41 14.35
CA ILE A 112 1.94 -2.91 15.65
C ILE A 112 2.96 -1.78 15.48
N MET A 113 3.94 -1.96 14.59
CA MET A 113 4.98 -0.95 14.36
C MET A 113 4.44 0.32 13.68
N ILE A 114 3.47 0.19 12.78
CA ILE A 114 2.78 1.33 12.14
C ILE A 114 2.04 2.13 13.21
N ASP A 115 1.27 1.46 14.06
CA ASP A 115 0.48 2.09 15.12
C ASP A 115 1.37 2.82 16.14
N GLU A 116 2.58 2.30 16.42
CA GLU A 116 3.56 2.93 17.31
C GLU A 116 4.42 4.00 16.61
N GLY A 117 4.20 4.27 15.32
CA GLY A 117 4.92 5.30 14.55
C GLY A 117 6.41 4.98 14.31
N VAL A 118 6.75 3.70 14.19
CA VAL A 118 8.12 3.24 13.92
C VAL A 118 8.54 3.63 12.50
N VAL A 119 9.78 4.12 12.36
CA VAL A 119 10.38 4.45 11.07
C VAL A 119 11.65 3.61 10.86
N PRO A 120 11.74 2.78 9.80
CA PRO A 120 12.93 1.97 9.51
C PRO A 120 14.14 2.82 9.12
N LEU A 121 15.33 2.23 9.15
CA LEU A 121 16.58 2.89 8.70
C LEU A 121 16.60 3.15 7.18
N ASN A 122 16.13 2.19 6.38
CA ASN A 122 16.09 2.33 4.92
C ASN A 122 14.68 2.69 4.44
N THR A 123 14.50 3.97 4.13
CA THR A 123 13.23 4.51 3.61
C THR A 123 13.20 4.66 2.10
N ASP A 124 14.27 4.30 1.38
CA ASP A 124 14.37 4.55 -0.06
C ASP A 124 13.50 3.58 -0.85
N VAL A 125 12.66 4.12 -1.74
CA VAL A 125 11.83 3.33 -2.65
C VAL A 125 12.35 3.50 -4.08
N SER A 126 12.39 2.40 -4.83
CA SER A 126 12.96 2.32 -6.17
C SER A 126 12.09 3.01 -7.22
N CYS A 127 12.12 4.35 -7.25
CA CYS A 127 11.50 5.13 -8.31
C CYS A 127 12.45 5.36 -9.52
N GLY A 128 13.64 4.73 -9.51
CA GLY A 128 14.64 4.83 -10.57
C GLY A 128 14.24 4.08 -11.86
N ILE A 129 15.21 3.77 -12.73
CA ILE A 129 15.01 3.22 -14.08
C ILE A 129 14.13 1.95 -14.12
N HIS A 130 14.04 1.20 -13.03
CA HIS A 130 13.28 -0.04 -12.95
C HIS A 130 11.82 0.14 -12.48
N TRP A 131 11.45 1.28 -11.87
CA TRP A 131 10.06 1.70 -11.56
C TRP A 131 9.16 0.77 -10.73
N ILE A 132 9.63 -0.41 -10.32
CA ILE A 132 8.77 -1.48 -9.81
C ILE A 132 7.96 -1.02 -8.60
N GLU A 133 8.63 -0.60 -7.51
CA GLU A 133 7.94 -0.33 -6.25
C GLU A 133 7.02 0.90 -6.35
N CYS A 134 7.48 1.98 -6.98
CA CYS A 134 6.69 3.22 -7.07
C CYS A 134 5.49 3.07 -8.03
N GLY A 135 5.66 2.31 -9.11
CA GLY A 135 4.56 1.98 -10.03
C GLY A 135 3.47 1.17 -9.34
N ASP A 136 3.84 0.13 -8.60
CA ASP A 136 2.90 -0.72 -7.86
C ASP A 136 2.17 0.07 -6.77
N ILE A 137 2.87 0.91 -6.01
CA ILE A 137 2.25 1.79 -5.00
C ILE A 137 1.26 2.76 -5.65
N THR A 138 1.62 3.37 -6.79
CA THR A 138 0.73 4.29 -7.50
C THR A 138 -0.53 3.55 -7.98
N LEU A 139 -0.37 2.33 -8.50
CA LEU A 139 -1.48 1.48 -8.94
C LEU A 139 -2.40 1.11 -7.77
N ILE A 140 -1.84 0.72 -6.62
CA ILE A 140 -2.58 0.40 -5.39
C ILE A 140 -3.40 1.62 -4.94
N ASN A 141 -2.78 2.80 -4.88
CA ASN A 141 -3.47 4.05 -4.51
C ASN A 141 -4.63 4.38 -5.46
N ALA A 142 -4.39 4.32 -6.78
CA ALA A 142 -5.42 4.56 -7.78
C ALA A 142 -6.60 3.57 -7.66
N SER A 143 -6.28 2.30 -7.44
CA SER A 143 -7.28 1.23 -7.28
C SER A 143 -8.13 1.45 -6.04
N PHE A 144 -7.53 1.82 -4.90
CA PHE A 144 -8.31 2.10 -3.70
C PHE A 144 -9.28 3.26 -3.89
N TRP A 145 -8.86 4.37 -4.50
CA TRP A 145 -9.76 5.49 -4.74
C TRP A 145 -10.89 5.15 -5.70
N ALA A 146 -10.61 4.40 -6.76
CA ALA A 146 -11.63 3.91 -7.68
C ALA A 146 -12.65 3.01 -6.94
N ASP A 147 -12.18 2.07 -6.12
CA ASP A 147 -13.04 1.19 -5.33
C ASP A 147 -13.94 1.96 -4.36
N GLN A 148 -13.48 3.09 -3.79
CA GLN A 148 -14.33 3.89 -2.89
C GLN A 148 -15.43 4.64 -3.63
N VAL A 149 -15.13 5.14 -4.84
CA VAL A 149 -16.16 5.73 -5.70
C VAL A 149 -17.22 4.67 -6.04
N ASP A 150 -16.81 3.45 -6.39
CA ASP A 150 -17.74 2.36 -6.66
C ASP A 150 -18.58 2.02 -5.42
N ARG A 151 -17.97 2.05 -4.23
CA ARG A 151 -18.66 1.80 -2.96
C ARG A 151 -19.64 2.90 -2.58
N ILE A 152 -19.36 4.17 -2.81
CA ILE A 152 -20.31 5.25 -2.45
C ILE A 152 -21.45 5.36 -3.46
N THR A 153 -21.25 4.88 -4.69
CA THR A 153 -22.21 4.95 -5.79
C THR A 153 -22.95 3.62 -6.06
N GLN A 154 -22.93 2.68 -5.11
CA GLN A 154 -23.56 1.35 -5.27
C GLN A 154 -25.04 1.39 -5.70
N ASN A 155 -25.74 2.49 -5.41
CA ASN A 155 -27.15 2.68 -5.77
C ASN A 155 -27.36 3.28 -7.19
N ASP A 156 -26.32 3.80 -7.83
CA ASP A 156 -26.28 4.27 -9.22
C ASP A 156 -24.92 3.95 -9.87
N PRO A 157 -24.64 2.66 -10.13
CA PRO A 157 -23.35 2.23 -10.66
C PRO A 157 -23.12 2.66 -12.11
N GLU A 158 -24.17 2.96 -12.88
CA GLU A 158 -24.03 3.43 -14.27
C GLU A 158 -23.44 4.84 -14.31
N PHE A 159 -23.89 5.74 -13.43
CA PHE A 159 -23.36 7.10 -13.31
C PHE A 159 -21.87 7.10 -12.93
N ALA A 160 -21.49 6.32 -11.93
CA ALA A 160 -20.11 6.25 -11.46
C ALA A 160 -19.17 5.64 -12.48
N ASN A 161 -19.61 4.55 -13.14
CA ASN A 161 -18.82 3.89 -14.15
C ASN A 161 -18.60 4.80 -15.38
N ASP A 162 -19.61 5.56 -15.82
CA ASP A 162 -19.44 6.55 -16.90
C ASP A 162 -18.40 7.62 -16.51
N LEU A 163 -18.49 8.20 -15.31
CA LEU A 163 -17.54 9.21 -14.84
C LEU A 163 -16.12 8.66 -14.68
N GLN A 164 -15.96 7.50 -14.04
CA GLN A 164 -14.65 6.88 -13.90
C GLN A 164 -14.06 6.45 -15.24
N THR A 165 -14.88 5.92 -16.15
CA THR A 165 -14.42 5.53 -17.49
C THR A 165 -13.90 6.74 -18.25
N ARG A 166 -14.63 7.86 -18.22
CA ARG A 166 -14.14 9.12 -18.82
C ARG A 166 -12.85 9.62 -18.18
N ASN A 167 -12.76 9.57 -16.84
CA ASN A 167 -11.54 9.94 -16.14
C ASN A 167 -10.35 9.06 -16.56
N ARG A 168 -10.54 7.74 -16.62
CA ARG A 168 -9.51 6.79 -17.09
C ARG A 168 -9.11 7.05 -18.53
N GLU A 169 -10.07 7.28 -19.42
CA GLU A 169 -9.81 7.57 -20.84
C GLU A 169 -9.03 8.88 -21.02
N ASP A 170 -9.44 9.95 -20.33
CA ASP A 170 -8.76 11.25 -20.35
C ASP A 170 -7.33 11.14 -19.79
N CYS A 171 -7.16 10.54 -18.61
CA CYS A 171 -5.85 10.34 -17.99
C CYS A 171 -4.96 9.47 -18.89
N ALA A 172 -5.51 8.43 -19.53
CA ALA A 172 -4.78 7.60 -20.48
C ALA A 172 -4.44 8.36 -21.77
N GLN A 173 -5.29 9.29 -22.23
CA GLN A 173 -5.04 10.11 -23.42
C GLN A 173 -3.95 11.15 -23.16
N GLU A 174 -4.02 11.88 -22.05
CA GLU A 174 -2.98 12.82 -21.61
C GLU A 174 -1.62 12.11 -21.51
N ALA A 175 -1.62 10.89 -20.98
CA ALA A 175 -0.42 10.08 -20.92
C ALA A 175 0.07 9.65 -22.32
N ARG A 176 -0.82 9.27 -23.25
CA ARG A 176 -0.45 8.84 -24.63
C ARG A 176 0.19 9.95 -25.47
N GLU A 177 -0.12 11.21 -25.22
CA GLU A 177 0.41 12.35 -26.00
C GLU A 177 1.90 12.64 -25.73
N ILE A 178 2.50 12.05 -24.68
CA ILE A 178 3.87 12.37 -24.23
C ILE A 178 4.87 11.20 -24.44
N GLY A 179 4.40 9.95 -24.53
CA GLY A 179 5.19 8.75 -24.89
C GLY A 179 6.03 8.09 -23.78
N ASN A 180 5.99 6.74 -23.74
CA ASN A 180 6.73 5.77 -22.91
C ASN A 180 6.53 5.76 -21.36
N ARG A 181 6.67 4.56 -20.77
CA ARG A 181 6.50 4.08 -19.35
C ARG A 181 6.34 5.07 -18.17
N ALA A 182 6.93 6.27 -18.17
CA ALA A 182 6.55 7.35 -17.24
C ALA A 182 5.06 7.71 -17.37
N VAL A 183 4.53 7.57 -18.58
CA VAL A 183 3.11 7.64 -18.99
C VAL A 183 2.17 6.79 -18.13
N LEU A 184 2.57 5.56 -17.75
CA LEU A 184 1.67 4.70 -16.96
C LEU A 184 1.50 5.23 -15.55
N ARG A 185 2.57 5.77 -14.95
CA ARG A 185 2.48 6.36 -13.61
C ARG A 185 1.73 7.68 -13.62
N ASP A 186 2.03 8.57 -14.57
CA ASP A 186 1.33 9.85 -14.66
C ASP A 186 -0.18 9.65 -14.90
N GLY A 187 -0.54 8.66 -15.72
CA GLY A 187 -1.93 8.21 -15.88
C GLY A 187 -2.56 7.73 -14.57
N LEU A 188 -1.87 6.85 -13.83
CA LEU A 188 -2.36 6.34 -12.54
C LEU A 188 -2.45 7.43 -11.46
N ILE A 189 -1.53 8.39 -11.43
CA ILE A 189 -1.60 9.57 -10.55
C ILE A 189 -2.85 10.37 -10.89
N CYS A 190 -3.06 10.68 -12.17
CA CYS A 190 -4.25 11.38 -12.63
C CYS A 190 -5.53 10.63 -12.26
N GLU A 191 -5.56 9.30 -12.44
CA GLU A 191 -6.71 8.47 -12.07
C GLU A 191 -6.98 8.51 -10.56
N ALA A 192 -5.94 8.41 -9.72
CA ALA A 192 -6.06 8.51 -8.27
C ALA A 192 -6.58 9.90 -7.86
N GLU A 193 -6.02 10.97 -8.42
CA GLU A 193 -6.42 12.36 -8.13
C GLU A 193 -7.89 12.61 -8.48
N ARG A 194 -8.31 12.22 -9.69
CA ARG A 194 -9.70 12.39 -10.14
C ARG A 194 -10.67 11.53 -9.34
N SER A 195 -10.29 10.29 -9.00
CA SER A 195 -11.14 9.39 -8.21
C SER A 195 -11.26 9.85 -6.76
N ALA A 196 -10.18 10.31 -6.14
CA ALA A 196 -10.20 10.86 -4.79
C ALA A 196 -11.05 12.14 -4.71
N ALA A 197 -10.93 13.03 -5.69
CA ALA A 197 -11.74 14.25 -5.78
C ALA A 197 -13.23 13.91 -5.95
N LEU A 198 -13.57 12.99 -6.86
CA LEU A 198 -14.94 12.54 -7.05
C LEU A 198 -15.52 11.88 -5.79
N TRP A 199 -14.74 11.03 -5.13
CA TRP A 199 -15.16 10.42 -3.86
C TRP A 199 -15.40 11.47 -2.78
N SER A 200 -14.53 12.47 -2.66
CA SER A 200 -14.68 13.57 -1.70
C SER A 200 -15.97 14.35 -1.97
N ASP A 201 -16.20 14.76 -3.23
CA ASP A 201 -17.42 15.47 -3.64
C ASP A 201 -18.70 14.67 -3.32
N LEU A 202 -18.72 13.38 -3.65
CA LEU A 202 -19.85 12.49 -3.38
C LEU A 202 -20.07 12.28 -1.87
N THR A 203 -18.99 12.19 -1.09
CA THR A 203 -19.05 12.07 0.36
C THR A 203 -19.67 13.31 0.98
N VAL A 204 -19.24 14.50 0.55
CA VAL A 204 -19.80 15.78 1.01
C VAL A 204 -21.28 15.90 0.64
N GLN A 205 -21.67 15.56 -0.59
CA GLN A 205 -23.09 15.57 -1.01
C GLN A 205 -23.94 14.62 -0.16
N SER A 206 -23.48 13.39 0.05
CA SER A 206 -24.20 12.39 0.85
C SER A 206 -24.39 12.83 2.31
N SER A 207 -23.46 13.62 2.85
CA SER A 207 -23.54 14.17 4.20
C SER A 207 -24.53 15.34 4.34
N GLN A 208 -24.84 16.02 3.24
CA GLN A 208 -25.80 17.13 3.19
C GLN A 208 -27.25 16.65 2.98
N ASP A 209 -27.42 15.46 2.41
CA ASP A 209 -28.73 14.83 2.16
C ASP A 209 -29.27 14.01 3.36
N GLN A 210 -28.52 13.93 4.47
CA GLN A 210 -28.90 13.30 5.75
C GLN A 210 -29.38 14.31 6.79
#